data_AF-A0A2N7C9B8-F1
#
_entry.id   AF-A0A2N7C9B8-F1
#
_cell.length_a   1.000
_cell.length_b   1.000
_cell.length_c   1.000
_cell.angle_alpha   90.00
_cell.angle_beta   90.00
_cell.angle_gamma   90.00
#
_symmetry.space_group_name_H-M   'P 1'
#
loop_
_entity.id
_entity.type
_entity.pdbx_description
1 polymer ?
#
loop_
_entity_poly.entity_id
_entity_poly.type
_entity_poly.pdbx_seq_one_letter_code
_entity_poly.pdbx_strand_id
1 'polypeptide(L)'
;MNHPVLSLLSLTLLSSSAWAVDNGTPVDWEAQDNTVRLENTNNDDKYCTATLVAGRYALTAAHCLDGYDVIVTDSDDNVAFTQFLIHPNYVENGGFSGEDVGIITLEAPIDYTAVQFLNIDDRVVDEPITIAGFGGTIETLNAVNLTFSHYNNNYHFALYADVVVEESHTTGGDSGAAWINQDNDIIAIHKGSKSFVSSDRETYGTDIQAVQGFITENIDAWHYPTLAEVNGRTTITVQSLHQSGITDTAYVQGNLTLIPESSTCVTQALINPFDKCTYVIEGSSGEEGQLYLSDSEVIHINKPKVDNGGGSSSGGSGGSLGFLSLLGLAVFGRLRKR
;
A
#
# COMPACT_ATOMS: atom_id res chain seq x y z
N MET A 1 37.23 -2.68 56.16
CA MET A 1 36.65 -3.99 55.78
C MET A 1 35.29 -3.71 55.16
N ASN A 2 35.21 -3.96 53.85
CA ASN A 2 34.09 -4.57 53.09
C ASN A 2 32.67 -3.99 53.28
N HIS A 3 31.88 -3.58 52.29
CA HIS A 3 31.82 -3.79 50.82
C HIS A 3 30.83 -2.75 50.21
N PRO A 4 30.62 -2.72 48.87
CA PRO A 4 30.47 -1.50 48.06
C PRO A 4 29.02 -1.04 47.85
N VAL A 5 28.83 0.24 47.55
CA VAL A 5 27.62 0.73 46.87
C VAL A 5 27.88 0.65 45.37
N LEU A 6 27.28 -0.36 44.76
CA LEU A 6 27.26 -0.61 43.33
C LEU A 6 26.30 0.40 42.68
N SER A 7 26.80 1.53 42.19
CA SER A 7 26.01 2.38 41.28
C SER A 7 25.99 1.72 39.91
N LEU A 8 24.92 0.99 39.60
CA LEU A 8 24.57 0.67 38.21
C LEU A 8 24.24 1.98 37.51
N LEU A 9 25.14 2.48 36.67
CA LEU A 9 24.75 3.34 35.55
C LEU A 9 24.01 2.44 34.56
N SER A 10 22.69 2.51 34.56
CA SER A 10 21.86 2.04 33.45
C SER A 10 22.14 2.94 32.24
N LEU A 11 23.10 2.53 31.42
CA LEU A 11 23.29 3.08 30.08
C LEU A 11 22.11 2.59 29.24
N THR A 12 21.03 3.36 29.20
CA THR A 12 20.00 3.18 28.18
C THR A 12 20.64 3.50 26.85
N LEU A 13 21.11 2.47 26.16
CA LEU A 13 21.34 2.49 24.73
C LEU A 13 20.01 2.88 24.08
N LEU A 14 19.83 4.17 23.81
CA LEU A 14 18.94 4.62 22.76
C LEU A 14 19.61 4.17 21.47
N SER A 15 19.33 2.93 21.06
CA SER A 15 19.53 2.53 19.69
C SER A 15 18.63 3.44 18.86
N SER A 16 19.22 4.44 18.22
CA SER A 16 18.58 5.15 17.12
C SER A 16 18.35 4.11 16.03
N SER A 17 17.16 3.52 16.01
CA SER A 17 16.66 2.87 14.81
C SER A 17 16.78 3.92 13.70
N ALA A 18 17.47 3.63 12.61
CA ALA A 18 17.24 4.41 11.40
C ALA A 18 15.75 4.21 11.07
N TRP A 19 14.98 5.29 10.96
CA TRP A 19 13.55 5.26 10.66
C TRP A 19 13.36 5.46 9.15
N ALA A 20 12.35 4.83 8.52
CA ALA A 20 11.97 5.24 7.18
C ALA A 20 11.26 6.56 7.25
N VAL A 21 11.49 7.44 6.28
CA VAL A 21 11.49 8.86 6.58
C VAL A 21 12.42 9.11 7.79
N ASP A 22 13.56 9.78 7.59
CA ASP A 22 14.41 10.09 8.75
C ASP A 22 13.58 10.89 9.76
N ASN A 23 13.50 10.44 11.02
CA ASN A 23 12.53 10.89 12.05
C ASN A 23 11.06 11.00 11.59
N GLY A 24 10.55 10.01 10.85
CA GLY A 24 9.13 9.88 10.51
C GLY A 24 8.26 9.34 11.63
N THR A 25 6.95 9.35 11.40
CA THR A 25 5.97 8.70 12.29
C THR A 25 5.60 7.32 11.75
N PRO A 26 5.65 6.24 12.55
CA PRO A 26 5.23 4.91 12.12
C PRO A 26 3.77 4.88 11.66
N VAL A 27 3.52 4.12 10.60
CA VAL A 27 2.20 3.87 10.03
C VAL A 27 1.91 2.38 10.15
N ASP A 28 0.67 2.04 10.50
CA ASP A 28 0.20 0.67 10.45
C ASP A 28 0.05 0.23 8.99
N TRP A 29 0.94 -0.67 8.55
CA TRP A 29 0.97 -1.11 7.15
C TRP A 29 -0.26 -1.95 6.80
N GLU A 30 -0.80 -2.78 7.71
CA GLU A 30 -2.03 -3.53 7.47
C GLU A 30 -3.22 -2.58 7.21
N ALA A 31 -3.21 -1.39 7.82
CA ALA A 31 -4.23 -0.36 7.58
C ALA A 31 -4.01 0.46 6.30
N GLN A 32 -2.87 0.26 5.62
CA GLN A 32 -2.47 0.90 4.37
C GLN A 32 -1.98 -0.18 3.39
N ASP A 33 -2.69 -1.30 3.33
CA ASP A 33 -2.35 -2.52 2.57
C ASP A 33 -2.28 -2.30 1.04
N ASN A 34 -2.72 -1.15 0.55
CA ASN A 34 -2.51 -0.72 -0.84
C ASN A 34 -1.14 -0.06 -1.07
N THR A 35 -0.40 0.33 -0.03
CA THR A 35 0.99 0.76 -0.15
C THR A 35 1.88 -0.47 -0.11
N VAL A 36 2.74 -0.64 -1.10
CA VAL A 36 3.55 -1.85 -1.26
C VAL A 36 5.01 -1.51 -1.51
N ARG A 37 5.88 -2.47 -1.21
CA ARG A 37 7.32 -2.34 -1.42
C ARG A 37 7.69 -2.97 -2.76
N LEU A 38 8.49 -2.28 -3.55
CA LEU A 38 9.13 -2.85 -4.73
C LEU A 38 10.51 -3.35 -4.32
N GLU A 39 10.85 -4.58 -4.70
CA GLU A 39 12.16 -5.15 -4.39
C GLU A 39 12.82 -5.78 -5.62
N ASN A 40 14.13 -6.00 -5.49
CA ASN A 40 14.88 -6.88 -6.35
C ASN A 40 15.24 -8.15 -5.58
N THR A 41 14.73 -9.31 -6.01
CA THR A 41 15.01 -10.61 -5.36
C THR A 41 16.48 -11.03 -5.33
N ASN A 42 17.35 -10.33 -6.07
CA ASN A 42 18.80 -10.55 -6.10
C ASN A 42 19.60 -9.43 -5.40
N ASN A 43 18.93 -8.41 -4.84
CA ASN A 43 19.58 -7.31 -4.15
C ASN A 43 18.63 -6.65 -3.13
N ASP A 44 18.67 -7.12 -1.89
CA ASP A 44 17.85 -6.65 -0.77
C ASP A 44 18.07 -5.15 -0.43
N ASP A 45 19.20 -4.56 -0.84
CA ASP A 45 19.46 -3.12 -0.65
C ASP A 45 18.72 -2.25 -1.68
N LYS A 46 18.07 -2.85 -2.68
CA LYS A 46 17.38 -2.15 -3.76
C LYS A 46 15.87 -2.31 -3.61
N TYR A 47 15.27 -1.30 -2.99
CA TYR A 47 13.82 -1.21 -2.82
C TYR A 47 13.29 0.20 -3.13
N CYS A 48 12.01 0.26 -3.50
CA CYS A 48 11.21 1.47 -3.70
C CYS A 48 9.83 1.28 -3.06
N THR A 49 9.02 2.32 -3.10
CA THR A 49 7.60 2.28 -2.69
C THR A 49 6.70 2.35 -3.92
N ALA A 50 5.54 1.72 -3.86
CA ALA A 50 4.49 1.82 -4.87
C ALA A 50 3.11 1.80 -4.21
N THR A 51 2.09 2.16 -4.98
CA THR A 51 0.69 2.14 -4.52
C THR A 51 -0.16 1.33 -5.47
N LEU A 52 -0.84 0.30 -4.96
CA LEU A 52 -1.79 -0.52 -5.68
C LEU A 52 -3.00 0.31 -6.12
N VAL A 53 -3.35 0.15 -7.39
CA VAL A 53 -4.52 0.77 -8.03
C VAL A 53 -5.20 -0.24 -8.93
N ALA A 54 -6.51 -0.09 -9.12
CA ALA A 54 -7.32 -0.93 -10.01
C ALA A 54 -7.10 -2.46 -9.88
N GLY A 55 -6.83 -2.91 -8.66
CA GLY A 55 -6.73 -4.33 -8.26
C GLY A 55 -5.44 -5.02 -8.67
N ARG A 56 -4.97 -4.81 -9.91
CA ARG A 56 -3.82 -5.52 -10.52
C ARG A 56 -2.76 -4.59 -11.10
N TYR A 57 -2.82 -3.31 -10.76
CA TYR A 57 -1.83 -2.33 -11.18
C TYR A 57 -1.19 -1.70 -9.95
N ALA A 58 0.02 -1.17 -10.12
CA ALA A 58 0.64 -0.31 -9.12
C ALA A 58 1.25 0.92 -9.79
N LEU A 59 1.12 2.07 -9.13
CA LEU A 59 1.80 3.31 -9.51
C LEU A 59 3.09 3.45 -8.71
N THR A 60 4.15 3.89 -9.39
CA THR A 60 5.44 4.18 -8.76
C THR A 60 6.21 5.20 -9.61
N ALA A 61 7.43 5.55 -9.20
CA ALA A 61 8.34 6.37 -10.00
C ALA A 61 8.93 5.53 -11.14
N ALA A 62 9.12 6.11 -12.32
CA ALA A 62 9.73 5.43 -13.46
C ALA A 62 11.15 4.94 -13.15
N HIS A 63 11.93 5.72 -12.39
CA HIS A 63 13.28 5.31 -11.97
C HIS A 63 13.30 4.11 -11.02
N CYS A 64 12.15 3.74 -10.45
CA CYS A 64 11.96 2.52 -9.66
C CYS A 64 11.60 1.29 -10.50
N LEU A 65 11.59 1.38 -11.84
CA LEU A 65 11.24 0.23 -12.69
C LEU A 65 12.44 -0.45 -13.32
N ASP A 66 13.61 0.18 -13.35
CA ASP A 66 14.82 -0.50 -13.79
C ASP A 66 15.38 -1.35 -12.65
N GLY A 67 15.32 -2.67 -12.81
CA GLY A 67 15.93 -3.67 -11.93
C GLY A 67 15.20 -3.91 -10.61
N TYR A 68 13.87 -3.99 -10.65
CA TYR A 68 13.00 -4.54 -9.60
C TYR A 68 12.12 -5.62 -10.26
N ASP A 69 11.71 -6.64 -9.49
CA ASP A 69 11.01 -7.80 -10.04
C ASP A 69 9.81 -8.28 -9.24
N VAL A 70 9.66 -7.84 -7.98
CA VAL A 70 8.55 -8.25 -7.10
C VAL A 70 7.97 -7.09 -6.29
N ILE A 71 6.67 -7.19 -6.01
CA ILE A 71 5.92 -6.40 -5.03
C ILE A 71 5.87 -7.24 -3.76
N VAL A 72 6.16 -6.62 -2.63
CA VAL A 72 5.94 -7.20 -1.30
C VAL A 72 4.75 -6.48 -0.67
N THR A 73 3.75 -7.26 -0.28
CA THR A 73 2.53 -6.79 0.40
C THR A 73 2.73 -6.71 1.91
N ASP A 74 1.75 -6.16 2.64
CA ASP A 74 1.75 -6.14 4.11
C ASP A 74 1.75 -7.55 4.75
N SER A 75 1.24 -8.54 4.01
CA SER A 75 1.28 -9.95 4.37
C SER A 75 2.62 -10.64 4.10
N ASP A 76 3.64 -9.90 3.64
CA ASP A 76 4.97 -10.41 3.24
C ASP A 76 4.90 -11.39 2.04
N ASP A 77 3.88 -11.24 1.19
CA ASP A 77 3.74 -12.02 -0.03
C ASP A 77 4.49 -11.36 -1.19
N ASN A 78 5.35 -12.14 -1.86
CA ASN A 78 6.08 -11.69 -3.05
C ASN A 78 5.27 -11.96 -4.32
N VAL A 79 4.83 -10.90 -4.98
CA VAL A 79 4.07 -10.95 -6.23
C VAL A 79 4.93 -10.46 -7.38
N ALA A 80 5.23 -11.35 -8.34
CA ALA A 80 6.04 -11.03 -9.50
C ALA A 80 5.32 -10.10 -10.50
N PHE A 81 6.07 -9.19 -11.11
CA PHE A 81 5.55 -8.32 -12.16
C PHE A 81 5.48 -9.06 -13.49
N THR A 82 4.42 -8.82 -14.26
CA THR A 82 4.32 -9.35 -15.63
C THR A 82 4.85 -8.36 -16.66
N GLN A 83 4.65 -7.08 -16.39
CA GLN A 83 5.03 -5.98 -17.26
C GLN A 83 5.15 -4.71 -16.43
N PHE A 84 5.98 -3.78 -16.88
CA PHE A 84 5.95 -2.40 -16.44
C PHE A 84 5.95 -1.46 -17.64
N LEU A 85 5.46 -0.24 -17.41
CA LEU A 85 5.39 0.83 -18.39
C LEU A 85 6.02 2.07 -17.76
N ILE A 86 6.96 2.66 -18.48
CA ILE A 86 7.61 3.92 -18.11
C ILE A 86 6.97 5.02 -18.95
N HIS A 87 6.69 6.17 -18.33
CA HIS A 87 6.18 7.33 -19.06
C HIS A 87 7.09 7.68 -20.26
N PRO A 88 6.56 7.91 -21.47
CA PRO A 88 7.38 8.10 -22.68
C PRO A 88 8.31 9.32 -22.63
N ASN A 89 7.97 10.32 -21.81
CA ASN A 89 8.79 11.52 -21.60
C ASN A 89 9.76 11.39 -20.41
N TYR A 90 9.80 10.25 -19.72
CA TYR A 90 10.78 10.02 -18.66
C TYR A 90 12.21 10.06 -19.23
N VAL A 91 13.09 10.77 -18.53
CA VAL A 91 14.50 10.86 -18.88
C VAL A 91 15.35 10.59 -17.64
N GLU A 92 16.08 9.49 -17.66
CA GLU A 92 17.03 9.14 -16.61
C GLU A 92 18.32 9.95 -16.76
N ASN A 93 18.33 11.16 -16.18
CA ASN A 93 19.52 12.03 -16.18
C ASN A 93 19.84 12.60 -14.80
N GLY A 94 19.23 12.07 -13.74
CA GLY A 94 19.33 12.59 -12.38
C GLY A 94 18.73 14.00 -12.20
N GLY A 95 18.05 14.52 -13.22
CA GLY A 95 17.43 15.85 -13.25
C GLY A 95 15.91 15.83 -13.20
N PHE A 96 15.32 17.01 -13.42
CA PHE A 96 13.89 17.31 -13.28
C PHE A 96 13.15 17.38 -14.62
N SER A 97 13.75 16.89 -15.71
CA SER A 97 13.29 17.19 -17.07
C SER A 97 12.32 16.16 -17.67
N GLY A 98 11.83 15.20 -16.89
CA GLY A 98 10.88 14.20 -17.36
C GLY A 98 9.94 13.73 -16.27
N GLU A 99 8.76 13.29 -16.71
CA GLU A 99 7.65 12.77 -15.93
C GLU A 99 8.06 11.42 -15.33
N ASP A 100 8.43 11.43 -14.05
CA ASP A 100 8.94 10.27 -13.35
C ASP A 100 7.78 9.46 -12.76
N VAL A 101 7.08 8.77 -13.64
CA VAL A 101 5.95 7.89 -13.29
C VAL A 101 6.01 6.60 -14.10
N GLY A 102 5.68 5.51 -13.44
CA GLY A 102 5.59 4.19 -14.01
C GLY A 102 4.36 3.44 -13.53
N ILE A 103 3.92 2.47 -14.34
CA ILE A 103 2.82 1.56 -14.04
C ILE A 103 3.38 0.14 -14.05
N ILE A 104 3.10 -0.62 -13.00
CA ILE A 104 3.35 -2.06 -12.93
C ILE A 104 2.03 -2.78 -13.20
N THR A 105 2.11 -3.87 -13.97
CA THR A 105 0.97 -4.75 -14.25
C THR A 105 1.22 -6.14 -13.66
N LEU A 106 0.24 -6.63 -12.90
CA LEU A 106 0.24 -7.94 -12.28
C LEU A 106 -0.59 -8.95 -13.09
N GLU A 107 -0.25 -10.23 -12.94
CA GLU A 107 -0.99 -11.34 -13.58
C GLU A 107 -2.39 -11.48 -13.00
N ALA A 108 -2.50 -11.35 -11.68
CA ALA A 108 -3.74 -11.45 -10.92
C ALA A 108 -3.92 -10.22 -10.01
N PRO A 109 -5.17 -9.87 -9.67
CA PRO A 109 -5.44 -8.87 -8.65
C PRO A 109 -4.86 -9.25 -7.28
N ILE A 110 -4.42 -8.24 -6.52
CA ILE A 110 -4.05 -8.35 -5.11
C ILE A 110 -5.25 -7.94 -4.26
N ASP A 111 -5.44 -8.65 -3.15
CA ASP A 111 -6.43 -8.32 -2.13
C ASP A 111 -5.92 -7.17 -1.26
N TYR A 112 -6.69 -6.08 -1.15
CA TYR A 112 -6.42 -4.93 -0.28
C TYR A 112 -7.72 -4.18 0.04
N THR A 113 -7.75 -3.49 1.16
CA THR A 113 -8.91 -2.78 1.71
C THR A 113 -8.75 -1.26 1.67
N ALA A 114 -7.53 -0.76 1.85
CA ALA A 114 -7.21 0.65 1.82
C ALA A 114 -7.29 1.17 0.38
N VAL A 115 -7.86 2.37 0.20
CA VAL A 115 -7.92 3.01 -1.11
C VAL A 115 -7.79 4.52 -0.95
N GLN A 116 -6.84 5.11 -1.67
CA GLN A 116 -6.74 6.56 -1.86
C GLN A 116 -6.92 6.84 -3.35
N PHE A 117 -7.83 7.75 -3.68
CA PHE A 117 -8.19 8.01 -5.07
C PHE A 117 -7.27 9.06 -5.69
N LEU A 118 -7.13 9.03 -7.01
CA LEU A 118 -6.30 9.97 -7.75
C LEU A 118 -7.00 11.32 -7.88
N ASN A 119 -6.32 12.42 -7.58
CA ASN A 119 -6.87 13.76 -7.64
C ASN A 119 -6.11 14.64 -8.64
N ILE A 120 -6.86 15.12 -9.64
CA ILE A 120 -6.37 15.91 -10.77
C ILE A 120 -6.68 17.41 -10.65
N ASP A 121 -7.16 17.87 -9.49
CA ASP A 121 -7.39 19.29 -9.25
C ASP A 121 -6.05 20.06 -9.15
N ASP A 122 -6.11 21.38 -9.24
CA ASP A 122 -4.94 22.23 -8.98
C ASP A 122 -4.56 22.18 -7.49
N ARG A 123 -3.26 22.33 -7.23
CA ARG A 123 -2.66 22.34 -5.89
C ARG A 123 -2.65 23.75 -5.31
N VAL A 124 -2.90 23.84 -4.00
CA VAL A 124 -2.95 25.11 -3.27
C VAL A 124 -1.75 25.20 -2.35
N VAL A 125 -1.02 26.31 -2.44
CA VAL A 125 0.15 26.57 -1.58
C VAL A 125 -0.24 26.39 -0.11
N ASP A 126 0.65 25.76 0.65
CA ASP A 126 0.49 25.38 2.05
C ASP A 126 -0.53 24.26 2.31
N GLU A 127 -1.10 23.61 1.28
CA GLU A 127 -1.96 22.44 1.52
C GLU A 127 -1.14 21.30 2.18
N PRO A 128 -1.68 20.64 3.23
CA PRO A 128 -0.99 19.55 3.89
C PRO A 128 -0.81 18.34 2.96
N ILE A 129 0.40 17.78 2.99
CA ILE A 129 0.77 16.57 2.26
C ILE A 129 1.34 15.56 3.25
N THR A 130 0.95 14.30 3.11
CA THR A 130 1.57 13.16 3.78
C THR A 130 2.23 12.27 2.74
N ILE A 131 3.46 11.83 3.00
CA ILE A 131 4.13 10.80 2.20
C ILE A 131 4.44 9.64 3.12
N ALA A 132 4.00 8.44 2.77
CA ALA A 132 4.32 7.21 3.49
C ALA A 132 5.16 6.28 2.61
N GLY A 133 6.30 5.80 3.13
CA GLY A 133 7.22 4.95 2.39
C GLY A 133 8.10 4.07 3.28
N PHE A 134 8.87 3.19 2.64
CA PHE A 134 9.75 2.21 3.29
C PHE A 134 11.22 2.66 3.36
N GLY A 135 11.55 3.85 2.84
CA GLY A 135 12.92 4.29 2.65
C GLY A 135 13.68 4.43 3.95
N GLY A 136 14.68 3.59 4.22
CA GLY A 136 15.44 3.61 5.48
C GLY A 136 14.98 2.58 6.53
N THR A 137 13.77 2.05 6.39
CA THR A 137 13.24 0.91 7.16
C THR A 137 12.42 0.00 6.26
N ILE A 138 13.11 -0.94 5.64
CA ILE A 138 12.53 -1.88 4.68
C ILE A 138 11.24 -2.53 5.22
N GLU A 139 11.19 -2.95 6.49
CA GLU A 139 10.05 -3.67 7.09
C GLU A 139 8.97 -2.80 7.75
N THR A 140 9.13 -1.48 7.79
CA THR A 140 8.14 -0.62 8.47
C THR A 140 7.78 0.58 7.62
N LEU A 141 6.48 0.73 7.37
CA LEU A 141 5.93 1.91 6.73
C LEU A 141 6.00 3.08 7.71
N ASN A 142 6.51 4.21 7.25
CA ASN A 142 6.57 5.43 8.03
C ASN A 142 6.18 6.62 7.16
N ALA A 143 5.71 7.68 7.81
CA ALA A 143 5.23 8.87 7.14
C ALA A 143 5.92 10.15 7.58
N VAL A 144 5.98 11.11 6.64
CA VAL A 144 6.34 12.50 6.86
C VAL A 144 5.17 13.40 6.47
N ASN A 145 5.01 14.49 7.21
CA ASN A 145 4.12 15.58 6.86
C ASN A 145 4.91 16.73 6.22
N LEU A 146 4.42 17.19 5.08
CA LEU A 146 4.93 18.31 4.30
C LEU A 146 3.79 19.28 4.00
N THR A 147 4.13 20.39 3.35
CA THR A 147 3.17 21.30 2.75
C THR A 147 3.51 21.53 1.29
N PHE A 148 2.50 21.59 0.42
CA PHE A 148 2.73 21.97 -0.96
C PHE A 148 3.33 23.37 -1.04
N SER A 149 4.41 23.50 -1.81
CA SER A 149 5.13 24.76 -1.98
C SER A 149 4.71 25.44 -3.28
N HIS A 150 5.01 24.82 -4.42
CA HIS A 150 4.74 25.38 -5.74
C HIS A 150 4.95 24.36 -6.85
N TYR A 151 4.45 24.70 -8.04
CA TYR A 151 4.78 24.02 -9.31
C TYR A 151 6.10 24.51 -9.87
N ASN A 152 6.85 23.64 -10.55
CA ASN A 152 8.01 24.09 -11.32
C ASN A 152 7.59 25.01 -12.49
N ASN A 153 8.25 26.16 -12.62
CA ASN A 153 7.93 27.17 -13.64
C ASN A 153 8.07 26.69 -15.10
N ASN A 154 8.93 25.70 -15.37
CA ASN A 154 9.18 25.20 -16.72
C ASN A 154 8.53 23.83 -16.97
N TYR A 155 8.24 23.08 -15.90
CA TYR A 155 7.84 21.69 -15.95
C TYR A 155 6.60 21.50 -15.07
N HIS A 156 5.40 21.74 -15.63
CA HIS A 156 4.15 21.69 -14.89
C HIS A 156 3.85 20.35 -14.20
N PHE A 157 4.49 19.26 -14.64
CA PHE A 157 4.42 17.95 -13.99
C PHE A 157 5.21 17.86 -12.67
N ALA A 158 6.13 18.78 -12.40
CA ALA A 158 6.97 18.73 -11.23
C ALA A 158 6.40 19.59 -10.11
N LEU A 159 6.12 18.96 -8.98
CA LEU A 159 5.67 19.60 -7.74
C LEU A 159 6.82 19.71 -6.74
N TYR A 160 6.74 20.75 -5.91
CA TYR A 160 7.61 20.93 -4.77
C TYR A 160 6.81 21.01 -3.47
N ALA A 161 7.36 20.42 -2.42
CA ALA A 161 6.83 20.46 -1.07
C ALA A 161 7.95 20.77 -0.07
N ASP A 162 7.57 21.50 0.97
CA ASP A 162 8.44 21.91 2.06
C ASP A 162 8.21 21.01 3.27
N VAL A 163 9.29 20.61 3.94
CA VAL A 163 9.21 19.83 5.17
C VAL A 163 8.64 20.69 6.30
N VAL A 164 7.69 20.15 7.07
CA VAL A 164 7.14 20.86 8.25
C VAL A 164 8.12 20.82 9.43
N VAL A 165 8.91 19.74 9.52
CA VAL A 165 9.94 19.53 10.53
C VAL A 165 11.23 19.17 9.81
N GLU A 166 12.29 19.97 9.94
CA GLU A 166 13.54 19.81 9.18
C GLU A 166 14.18 18.41 9.30
N GLU A 167 14.08 17.82 10.50
CA GLU A 167 14.62 16.49 10.79
C GLU A 167 13.73 15.36 10.28
N SER A 168 12.48 15.64 9.88
CA SER A 168 11.51 14.65 9.37
C SER A 168 11.45 14.73 7.84
N HIS A 169 12.08 13.78 7.14
CA HIS A 169 12.21 13.87 5.69
C HIS A 169 12.31 12.52 4.98
N THR A 170 11.92 12.49 3.69
CA THR A 170 12.10 11.29 2.86
C THR A 170 13.57 10.95 2.62
N THR A 171 13.86 9.68 2.31
CA THR A 171 15.19 9.15 2.03
C THR A 171 15.12 8.06 0.96
N GLY A 172 16.27 7.42 0.65
CA GLY A 172 16.34 6.35 -0.33
C GLY A 172 15.39 5.19 0.01
N GLY A 173 14.57 4.78 -0.96
CA GLY A 173 13.53 3.77 -0.83
C GLY A 173 12.10 4.32 -0.70
N ASP A 174 11.94 5.61 -0.40
CA ASP A 174 10.62 6.29 -0.46
C ASP A 174 10.20 6.63 -1.89
N SER A 175 11.13 6.55 -2.85
CA SER A 175 10.84 6.79 -4.26
C SER A 175 9.64 5.97 -4.73
N GLY A 176 8.71 6.63 -5.43
CA GLY A 176 7.47 6.04 -5.91
C GLY A 176 6.31 6.07 -4.92
N ALA A 177 6.52 6.47 -3.66
CA ALA A 177 5.46 6.66 -2.67
C ALA A 177 4.43 7.70 -3.13
N ALA A 178 3.15 7.46 -2.79
CA ALA A 178 2.10 8.44 -3.04
C ALA A 178 2.23 9.67 -2.13
N TRP A 179 1.95 10.84 -2.69
CA TRP A 179 1.69 12.07 -1.94
C TRP A 179 0.20 12.15 -1.69
N ILE A 180 -0.19 12.17 -0.41
CA ILE A 180 -1.59 12.14 0.02
C ILE A 180 -1.96 13.52 0.56
N ASN A 181 -3.07 14.09 0.09
CA ASN A 181 -3.58 15.37 0.60
C ASN A 181 -4.47 15.17 1.85
N GLN A 182 -4.99 16.27 2.39
CA GLN A 182 -5.89 16.25 3.56
C GLN A 182 -7.21 15.48 3.35
N ASP A 183 -7.64 15.31 2.10
CA ASP A 183 -8.85 14.56 1.73
C ASP A 183 -8.58 13.07 1.52
N ASN A 184 -7.36 12.62 1.82
CA ASN A 184 -6.88 11.25 1.64
C ASN A 184 -6.85 10.81 0.16
N ASP A 185 -6.55 11.75 -0.74
CA ASP A 185 -6.38 11.50 -2.16
C ASP A 185 -4.91 11.58 -2.59
N ILE A 186 -4.53 10.77 -3.57
CA ILE A 186 -3.23 10.77 -4.23
C ILE A 186 -3.14 11.97 -5.17
N ILE A 187 -2.21 12.87 -4.90
CA ILE A 187 -1.98 14.08 -5.70
C ILE A 187 -0.69 14.02 -6.52
N ALA A 188 0.28 13.20 -6.11
CA ALA A 188 1.55 13.05 -6.81
C ALA A 188 2.26 11.75 -6.47
N ILE A 189 3.30 11.44 -7.24
CA ILE A 189 4.20 10.31 -7.01
C ILE A 189 5.57 10.85 -6.59
N HIS A 190 6.09 10.36 -5.47
CA HIS A 190 7.33 10.83 -4.90
C HIS A 190 8.52 10.50 -5.80
N LYS A 191 9.32 11.52 -6.11
CA LYS A 191 10.53 11.36 -6.92
C LYS A 191 11.79 11.44 -6.06
N GLY A 192 11.82 12.30 -5.04
CA GLY A 192 12.94 12.39 -4.12
C GLY A 192 12.99 13.72 -3.36
N SER A 193 14.08 13.94 -2.64
CA SER A 193 14.35 15.18 -1.92
C SER A 193 15.82 15.58 -2.06
N LYS A 194 16.11 16.88 -1.97
CA LYS A 194 17.51 17.36 -1.89
C LYS A 194 18.07 17.13 -0.49
N SER A 195 19.39 16.97 -0.40
CA SER A 195 20.08 17.08 0.89
C SER A 195 19.81 18.46 1.49
N PHE A 196 19.67 18.53 2.82
CA PHE A 196 19.50 19.80 3.53
C PHE A 196 20.75 20.67 3.37
N VAL A 197 20.66 21.71 2.52
CA VAL A 197 21.70 22.71 2.33
C VAL A 197 21.06 24.08 2.49
N SER A 198 21.67 24.93 3.33
CA SER A 198 21.20 26.30 3.59
C SER A 198 19.73 26.41 4.02
N SER A 199 19.33 25.66 5.05
CA SER A 199 18.01 25.72 5.71
C SER A 199 16.78 25.32 4.88
N ASP A 200 16.96 24.82 3.66
CA ASP A 200 15.86 24.32 2.83
C ASP A 200 16.08 22.83 2.48
N ARG A 201 15.02 22.02 2.61
CA ARG A 201 14.93 20.66 2.08
C ARG A 201 13.74 20.56 1.15
N GLU A 202 14.01 20.84 -0.11
CA GLU A 202 13.03 20.74 -1.18
C GLU A 202 12.74 19.26 -1.49
N THR A 203 11.48 18.89 -1.36
CA THR A 203 10.95 17.56 -1.70
C THR A 203 10.15 17.68 -2.99
N TYR A 204 10.29 16.74 -3.91
CA TYR A 204 9.68 16.82 -5.24
C TYR A 204 8.98 15.54 -5.67
N GLY A 205 7.95 15.72 -6.49
CA GLY A 205 7.09 14.66 -7.00
C GLY A 205 6.57 14.95 -8.41
N THR A 206 6.01 13.92 -9.02
CA THR A 206 5.34 13.99 -10.33
C THR A 206 3.84 14.12 -10.11
N ASP A 207 3.23 15.22 -10.59
CA ASP A 207 1.81 15.54 -10.44
C ASP A 207 0.91 14.56 -11.20
N ILE A 208 -0.11 14.04 -10.52
CA ILE A 208 -1.13 13.18 -11.12
C ILE A 208 -1.92 13.91 -12.22
N GLN A 209 -2.21 15.20 -12.04
CA GLN A 209 -2.92 16.00 -13.05
C GLN A 209 -2.15 15.99 -14.39
N ALA A 210 -0.83 16.17 -14.33
CA ALA A 210 0.00 16.25 -15.53
C ALA A 210 0.15 14.90 -16.25
N VAL A 211 0.05 13.78 -15.52
CA VAL A 211 0.22 12.42 -16.07
C VAL A 211 -1.09 11.64 -16.23
N GLN A 212 -2.24 12.31 -16.06
CA GLN A 212 -3.57 11.69 -16.09
C GLN A 212 -3.84 10.89 -17.38
N GLY A 213 -3.37 11.39 -18.53
CA GLY A 213 -3.50 10.72 -19.82
C GLY A 213 -2.76 9.39 -19.85
N PHE A 214 -1.51 9.39 -19.39
CA PHE A 214 -0.70 8.17 -19.28
C PHE A 214 -1.36 7.12 -18.36
N ILE A 215 -1.94 7.55 -17.23
CA ILE A 215 -2.65 6.64 -16.31
C ILE A 215 -3.85 6.01 -17.00
N THR A 216 -4.75 6.85 -17.55
CA THR A 216 -6.01 6.36 -18.14
C THR A 216 -5.81 5.54 -19.42
N GLU A 217 -4.79 5.85 -20.23
CA GLU A 217 -4.46 5.10 -21.45
C GLU A 217 -3.91 3.69 -21.19
N ASN A 218 -3.33 3.45 -20.00
CA ASN A 218 -2.63 2.20 -19.70
C ASN A 218 -3.32 1.35 -18.62
N ILE A 219 -4.18 1.96 -17.80
CA ILE A 219 -5.00 1.23 -16.81
C ILE A 219 -6.38 0.90 -17.38
N ASP A 220 -7.09 1.90 -17.94
CA ASP A 220 -8.43 1.79 -18.53
C ASP A 220 -9.41 0.88 -17.74
N ALA A 221 -9.55 1.15 -16.44
CA ALA A 221 -10.23 0.28 -15.48
C ALA A 221 -10.86 1.08 -14.32
N TRP A 222 -11.65 0.42 -13.47
CA TRP A 222 -12.07 0.93 -12.17
C TRP A 222 -10.91 0.91 -11.18
N HIS A 223 -10.80 1.94 -10.35
CA HIS A 223 -10.00 1.95 -9.14
C HIS A 223 -10.89 1.84 -7.90
N TYR A 224 -10.66 0.81 -7.10
CA TYR A 224 -11.55 0.36 -6.04
C TYR A 224 -10.78 -0.49 -5.01
N PRO A 225 -11.29 -0.65 -3.78
CA PRO A 225 -10.76 -1.64 -2.84
C PRO A 225 -11.19 -3.05 -3.29
N THR A 226 -10.27 -4.01 -3.35
CA THR A 226 -10.61 -5.39 -3.79
C THR A 226 -11.26 -6.22 -2.69
N LEU A 227 -11.13 -5.80 -1.43
CA LEU A 227 -11.82 -6.37 -0.27
C LEU A 227 -12.71 -5.31 0.40
N ALA A 228 -13.89 -5.71 0.89
CA ALA A 228 -14.71 -4.86 1.76
C ALA A 228 -15.52 -5.67 2.78
N GLU A 229 -15.77 -5.07 3.94
CA GLU A 229 -16.60 -5.64 5.00
C GLU A 229 -18.00 -5.01 4.98
N VAL A 230 -19.04 -5.84 5.08
CA VAL A 230 -20.44 -5.43 5.03
C VAL A 230 -21.21 -6.03 6.20
N ASN A 231 -21.89 -5.15 6.93
CA ASN A 231 -22.83 -5.50 7.98
C ASN A 231 -24.01 -4.52 7.96
N GLY A 232 -25.10 -4.94 7.34
CA GLY A 232 -26.21 -4.06 6.96
C GLY A 232 -25.88 -3.28 5.70
N ARG A 233 -26.32 -2.02 5.67
CA ARG A 233 -26.18 -1.13 4.51
C ARG A 233 -24.80 -0.44 4.52
N THR A 234 -23.99 -0.72 3.51
CA THR A 234 -22.63 -0.17 3.33
C THR A 234 -22.54 0.59 2.02
N THR A 235 -21.75 1.66 2.01
CA THR A 235 -21.41 2.43 0.81
C THR A 235 -19.96 2.15 0.44
N ILE A 236 -19.71 1.72 -0.80
CA ILE A 236 -18.38 1.50 -1.37
C ILE A 236 -18.14 2.58 -2.42
N THR A 237 -17.01 3.26 -2.33
CA THR A 237 -16.60 4.28 -3.31
C THR A 237 -15.65 3.65 -4.31
N VAL A 238 -15.79 4.02 -5.58
CA VAL A 238 -14.89 3.64 -6.68
C VAL A 238 -14.58 4.88 -7.51
N GLN A 239 -13.50 4.85 -8.28
CA GLN A 239 -13.11 5.88 -9.23
C GLN A 239 -12.91 5.31 -10.62
N SER A 240 -13.36 6.01 -11.65
CA SER A 240 -13.09 5.62 -13.03
C SER A 240 -11.68 6.05 -13.44
N LEU A 241 -10.83 5.10 -13.85
CA LEU A 241 -9.57 5.38 -14.56
C LEU A 241 -9.67 5.00 -16.04
N HIS A 242 -10.89 4.89 -16.56
CA HIS A 242 -11.14 4.65 -17.97
C HIS A 242 -10.69 5.83 -18.82
N GLN A 243 -10.27 5.57 -20.06
CA GLN A 243 -9.86 6.62 -20.99
C GLN A 243 -11.04 7.50 -21.44
N SER A 244 -12.25 6.96 -21.39
CA SER A 244 -13.47 7.65 -21.82
C SER A 244 -14.59 7.46 -20.80
N GLY A 245 -15.66 8.26 -20.94
CA GLY A 245 -16.81 8.14 -20.04
C GLY A 245 -17.50 6.79 -20.20
N ILE A 246 -17.83 6.16 -19.07
CA ILE A 246 -18.48 4.85 -19.01
C ILE A 246 -19.84 4.91 -18.31
N THR A 247 -20.63 3.87 -18.49
CA THR A 247 -21.90 3.67 -17.78
C THR A 247 -21.78 2.47 -16.85
N ASP A 248 -22.52 2.50 -15.76
CA ASP A 248 -22.56 1.38 -14.81
C ASP A 248 -23.02 0.07 -15.47
N THR A 249 -22.34 -1.01 -15.09
CA THR A 249 -22.66 -2.40 -15.45
C THR A 249 -22.60 -3.33 -14.24
N ALA A 250 -22.53 -2.78 -13.03
CA ALA A 250 -22.24 -3.54 -11.84
C ALA A 250 -23.41 -4.45 -11.43
N TYR A 251 -23.06 -5.57 -10.82
CA TYR A 251 -24.04 -6.49 -10.24
C TYR A 251 -23.43 -7.20 -9.03
N VAL A 252 -24.29 -7.83 -8.22
CA VAL A 252 -23.87 -8.56 -7.03
C VAL A 252 -24.12 -10.06 -7.16
N GLN A 253 -23.31 -10.85 -6.46
CA GLN A 253 -23.46 -12.28 -6.29
C GLN A 253 -23.33 -12.66 -4.81
N GLY A 254 -24.00 -13.74 -4.39
CA GLY A 254 -24.07 -14.17 -3.00
C GLY A 254 -25.27 -13.55 -2.27
N ASN A 255 -25.20 -13.48 -0.94
CA ASN A 255 -26.26 -12.91 -0.10
C ASN A 255 -26.13 -11.38 0.02
N LEU A 256 -25.99 -10.71 -1.12
CA LEU A 256 -25.88 -9.26 -1.20
C LEU A 256 -27.03 -8.69 -2.01
N THR A 257 -27.47 -7.49 -1.62
CA THR A 257 -28.45 -6.70 -2.37
C THR A 257 -27.82 -5.38 -2.77
N LEU A 258 -27.70 -5.12 -4.06
CA LEU A 258 -27.39 -3.77 -4.56
C LEU A 258 -28.64 -2.89 -4.42
N ILE A 259 -28.46 -1.64 -4.00
CA ILE A 259 -29.53 -0.64 -3.85
C ILE A 259 -29.35 0.44 -4.93
N PRO A 260 -29.93 0.26 -6.14
CA PRO A 260 -29.67 1.12 -7.30
C PRO A 260 -29.95 2.60 -7.05
N GLU A 261 -31.08 2.92 -6.44
CA GLU A 261 -31.55 4.29 -6.26
C GLU A 261 -30.69 5.13 -5.30
N SER A 262 -29.83 4.48 -4.53
CA SER A 262 -28.88 5.13 -3.61
C SER A 262 -27.43 5.01 -4.08
N SER A 263 -27.18 4.28 -5.16
CA SER A 263 -25.85 4.08 -5.72
C SER A 263 -25.60 5.14 -6.79
N THR A 264 -24.67 6.06 -6.53
CA THR A 264 -24.41 7.16 -7.48
C THR A 264 -23.87 6.64 -8.82
N CYS A 265 -23.12 5.54 -8.85
CA CYS A 265 -22.67 4.92 -10.11
C CYS A 265 -23.85 4.49 -10.99
N VAL A 266 -24.91 3.94 -10.38
CA VAL A 266 -26.09 3.43 -11.10
C VAL A 266 -27.00 4.57 -11.56
N THR A 267 -27.16 5.61 -10.73
CA THR A 267 -28.04 6.74 -11.04
C THR A 267 -27.41 7.77 -11.98
N GLN A 268 -26.08 7.81 -12.07
CA GLN A 268 -25.34 8.71 -12.95
C GLN A 268 -25.36 8.17 -14.39
N ALA A 269 -25.74 9.03 -15.33
CA ALA A 269 -25.87 8.62 -16.74
C ALA A 269 -24.52 8.36 -17.44
N LEU A 270 -23.46 9.04 -17.01
CA LEU A 270 -22.11 8.91 -17.56
C LEU A 270 -21.09 9.25 -16.49
N ILE A 271 -20.11 8.37 -16.28
CA ILE A 271 -19.04 8.50 -15.28
C ILE A 271 -17.75 8.79 -16.06
N ASN A 272 -17.23 10.01 -15.93
CA ASN A 272 -16.07 10.47 -16.69
C ASN A 272 -14.76 9.97 -16.06
N PRO A 273 -13.63 10.05 -16.78
CA PRO A 273 -12.33 9.77 -16.18
C PRO A 273 -12.11 10.58 -14.91
N PHE A 274 -11.56 9.94 -13.88
CA PHE A 274 -11.35 10.44 -12.51
C PHE A 274 -12.60 10.74 -11.68
N ASP A 275 -13.81 10.64 -12.23
CA ASP A 275 -15.04 10.75 -11.43
C ASP A 275 -15.06 9.62 -10.39
N LYS A 276 -15.41 10.00 -9.15
CA LYS A 276 -15.74 9.05 -8.08
C LYS A 276 -17.24 8.81 -8.08
N CYS A 277 -17.65 7.56 -7.87
CA CYS A 277 -19.04 7.22 -7.66
C CYS A 277 -19.15 6.11 -6.59
N THR A 278 -20.37 5.82 -6.16
CA THR A 278 -20.63 4.91 -5.04
C THR A 278 -21.62 3.82 -5.38
N TYR A 279 -21.39 2.63 -4.82
CA TYR A 279 -22.36 1.56 -4.73
C TYR A 279 -22.84 1.42 -3.29
N VAL A 280 -24.16 1.35 -3.11
CA VAL A 280 -24.78 1.06 -1.83
C VAL A 280 -25.28 -0.37 -1.86
N ILE A 281 -24.67 -1.22 -1.04
CA ILE A 281 -25.02 -2.63 -0.92
C ILE A 281 -25.50 -2.95 0.49
N GLU A 282 -26.35 -3.97 0.61
CA GLU A 282 -26.82 -4.50 1.89
C GLU A 282 -26.51 -5.99 1.98
N GLY A 283 -25.96 -6.41 3.13
CA GLY A 283 -25.58 -7.79 3.41
C GLY A 283 -25.46 -8.04 4.90
N SER A 284 -25.15 -9.28 5.29
CA SER A 284 -24.97 -9.66 6.70
C SER A 284 -23.50 -9.89 7.01
N SER A 285 -23.06 -9.52 8.22
CA SER A 285 -21.69 -9.80 8.68
C SER A 285 -21.38 -11.30 8.60
N GLY A 286 -20.22 -11.62 8.02
CA GLY A 286 -19.73 -13.00 7.88
C GLY A 286 -20.38 -13.79 6.73
N GLU A 287 -21.31 -13.20 5.97
CA GLU A 287 -21.81 -13.79 4.74
C GLU A 287 -20.98 -13.29 3.56
N GLU A 288 -20.29 -14.22 2.91
CA GLU A 288 -19.47 -13.94 1.73
C GLU A 288 -20.34 -13.53 0.53
N GLY A 289 -19.81 -12.59 -0.25
CA GLY A 289 -20.42 -12.18 -1.51
C GLY A 289 -19.43 -11.46 -2.41
N GLN A 290 -19.90 -11.03 -3.57
CA GLN A 290 -19.08 -10.35 -4.56
C GLN A 290 -19.88 -9.20 -5.18
N LEU A 291 -19.25 -8.05 -5.31
CA LEU A 291 -19.72 -6.94 -6.15
C LEU A 291 -18.82 -6.89 -7.38
N TYR A 292 -19.41 -7.16 -8.54
CA TYR A 292 -18.75 -7.08 -9.84
C TYR A 292 -18.92 -5.67 -10.40
N LEU A 293 -17.83 -5.00 -10.71
CA LEU A 293 -17.83 -3.71 -11.42
C LEU A 293 -17.79 -3.91 -12.94
N SER A 294 -17.18 -5.02 -13.37
CA SER A 294 -17.14 -5.56 -14.73
C SER A 294 -16.94 -7.08 -14.67
N ASP A 295 -16.73 -7.73 -15.82
CA ASP A 295 -16.46 -9.18 -15.91
C ASP A 295 -15.17 -9.60 -15.18
N SER A 296 -14.20 -8.68 -15.02
CA SER A 296 -12.88 -8.97 -14.43
C SER A 296 -12.58 -8.20 -13.15
N GLU A 297 -13.43 -7.25 -12.77
CA GLU A 297 -13.19 -6.37 -11.63
C GLU A 297 -14.20 -6.64 -10.52
N VAL A 298 -13.69 -7.16 -9.41
CA VAL A 298 -14.51 -7.76 -8.36
C VAL A 298 -14.06 -7.28 -7.00
N ILE A 299 -15.02 -6.83 -6.20
CA ILE A 299 -14.86 -6.57 -4.77
C ILE A 299 -15.37 -7.79 -4.03
N HIS A 300 -14.49 -8.47 -3.31
CA HIS A 300 -14.86 -9.57 -2.44
C HIS A 300 -15.37 -9.05 -1.11
N ILE A 301 -16.58 -9.45 -0.75
CA ILE A 301 -17.29 -8.98 0.44
C ILE A 301 -17.20 -10.03 1.55
N ASN A 302 -16.78 -9.61 2.75
CA ASN A 302 -16.63 -10.45 3.94
C ASN A 302 -15.79 -11.71 3.68
N LYS A 303 -14.78 -11.62 2.80
CA LYS A 303 -13.89 -12.74 2.49
C LYS A 303 -13.15 -13.13 3.78
N PRO A 304 -13.15 -14.41 4.20
CA PRO A 304 -12.44 -14.82 5.39
C PRO A 304 -10.95 -14.48 5.27
N LYS A 305 -10.40 -13.76 6.25
CA LYS A 305 -8.95 -13.59 6.37
C LYS A 305 -8.34 -14.99 6.52
N VAL A 306 -7.34 -15.31 5.69
CA VAL A 306 -6.56 -16.53 5.86
C VAL A 306 -5.69 -16.31 7.09
N ASP A 307 -6.02 -16.96 8.21
CA ASP A 307 -5.10 -17.02 9.34
C ASP A 307 -3.86 -17.80 8.88
N ASN A 308 -2.81 -17.08 8.49
CA ASN A 308 -1.46 -17.61 8.41
C ASN A 308 -0.99 -17.86 9.84
N GLY A 309 -1.53 -18.91 10.45
CA GLY A 309 -1.18 -19.34 11.79
C GLY A 309 0.33 -19.51 11.86
N GLY A 310 0.98 -18.59 12.58
CA GLY A 310 2.36 -18.69 13.05
C GLY A 310 2.52 -19.87 14.00
N GLY A 311 2.32 -21.09 13.48
CA GLY A 311 2.67 -22.34 14.10
C GLY A 311 4.06 -22.70 13.61
N SER A 312 5.07 -22.37 14.40
CA SER A 312 6.44 -22.84 14.23
C SER A 312 6.47 -24.35 13.96
N SER A 313 6.62 -24.74 12.69
CA SER A 313 6.77 -26.13 12.29
C SER A 313 8.21 -26.55 12.54
N SER A 314 8.53 -26.88 13.79
CA SER A 314 9.70 -27.69 14.10
C SER A 314 9.49 -29.09 13.53
N GLY A 315 10.16 -29.39 12.42
CA GLY A 315 10.30 -30.74 11.92
C GLY A 315 10.94 -31.63 12.99
N GLY A 316 10.22 -32.67 13.42
CA GLY A 316 10.66 -33.54 14.50
C GLY A 316 9.84 -34.83 14.58
N SER A 317 10.15 -35.76 13.68
CA SER A 317 10.23 -37.22 13.91
C SER A 317 9.62 -37.78 15.20
N GLY A 318 8.74 -38.78 15.04
CA GLY A 318 8.67 -39.91 15.98
C GLY A 318 7.46 -39.91 16.90
N GLY A 319 6.55 -40.85 16.65
CA GLY A 319 5.48 -41.18 17.57
C GLY A 319 6.03 -41.51 18.96
N SER A 320 5.52 -40.82 19.97
CA SER A 320 5.69 -41.21 21.37
C SER A 320 4.31 -41.43 21.98
N LEU A 321 4.03 -42.71 22.19
CA LEU A 321 2.94 -43.20 23.03
C LEU A 321 3.06 -42.52 24.39
N GLY A 322 1.94 -41.97 24.86
CA GLY A 322 1.88 -41.18 26.09
C GLY A 322 2.53 -41.90 27.28
N PHE A 323 3.21 -41.11 28.10
CA PHE A 323 3.85 -41.47 29.38
C PHE A 323 2.89 -42.17 30.39
N LEU A 324 1.58 -42.18 30.10
CA LEU A 324 0.55 -42.92 30.83
C LEU A 324 0.38 -44.39 30.42
N SER A 325 0.95 -44.83 29.29
CA SER A 325 0.87 -46.21 28.80
C SER A 325 1.93 -47.15 29.40
N LEU A 326 3.01 -46.61 29.96
CA LEU A 326 4.08 -47.38 30.63
C LEU A 326 3.84 -47.66 32.13
N LEU A 327 2.87 -46.98 32.75
CA LEU A 327 2.44 -47.28 34.12
C LEU A 327 1.39 -48.41 34.19
N GLY A 328 0.66 -48.68 33.09
CA GLY A 328 -0.33 -49.76 33.01
C GLY A 328 0.28 -51.17 32.93
N LEU A 329 1.48 -51.33 32.34
CA LEU A 329 2.12 -52.63 32.14
C LEU A 329 3.01 -53.09 33.32
N ALA A 330 3.33 -52.20 34.27
CA ALA A 330 4.04 -52.57 35.49
C ALA A 330 3.13 -53.16 36.59
N VAL A 331 1.81 -52.90 36.53
CA VAL A 331 0.84 -53.39 37.52
C VAL A 331 0.33 -54.80 37.19
N PHE A 332 0.21 -55.16 35.90
CA PHE A 332 -0.22 -56.52 35.50
C PHE A 332 0.91 -57.57 35.47
N GLY A 333 2.18 -57.16 35.52
CA GLY A 333 3.32 -58.08 35.62
C GLY A 333 3.58 -58.65 37.03
N ARG A 334 3.04 -58.02 38.08
CA ARG A 334 3.21 -58.45 39.49
C ARG A 334 2.06 -59.28 40.06
N LEU A 335 1.00 -59.52 39.29
CA LEU A 335 -0.13 -60.39 39.68
C LEU A 335 -0.07 -61.80 39.07
N ARG A 336 1.03 -62.16 38.38
CA ARG A 336 1.22 -63.52 37.80
C ARG A 336 2.42 -64.29 38.37
N LYS A 337 2.78 -64.00 39.63
CA LYS A 337 3.60 -64.90 40.46
C LYS A 337 3.06 -64.93 41.90
N ARG A 338 1.93 -65.61 42.05
CA ARG A 338 1.63 -66.51 43.17
C ARG A 338 0.88 -67.70 42.59
#